data_AF-A0A9W8X670-F1
#
_entry.id   AF-A0A9W8X670-F1
#
_cell.length_a   1.000
_cell.length_b   1.000
_cell.length_c   1.000
_cell.angle_alpha   90.00
_cell.angle_beta   90.00
_cell.angle_gamma   90.00
#
_symmetry.space_group_name_H-M   'P 1'
#
loop_
_entity.id
_entity.type
_entity.pdbx_description
1 polymer ?
#
loop_
_entity_poly.entity_id
_entity_poly.type
_entity_poly.pdbx_seq_one_letter_code
_entity_poly.pdbx_strand_id
1 'polypeptide(L)'
;MAPRSPSPTPVPAAVGTGDFPYKWDEIATKLGLESNGEIADFILAPIFLHHWTKLRDQMPLRPGTSAEIIPAEDRTAISEFTTSIYMAMDCMATSKYDRPTSGDRINWTTIEHSECLVYQCTRDLAVAGRSFHIEFERQKLKNEAGRKDALCRIRGLAMLVFNLIVNYTQMSPSNVIRKIEAKRPAKDPSLSPLPEVRRKWQLENMELDDLRKTVLDRQRKGEDEKQWLIDILMKELKDGGVNGDDGVEVKREGSIRVGGVKRKKEGDE
;
A
#
# COMPACT_ATOMS: atom_id res chain seq x y z
N MET A 1 -41.01 8.65 -8.71
CA MET A 1 -39.55 8.48 -8.55
C MET A 1 -39.16 9.08 -7.21
N ALA A 2 -38.63 8.29 -6.29
CA ALA A 2 -38.20 8.78 -4.98
C ALA A 2 -36.86 9.54 -5.11
N PRO A 3 -36.65 10.65 -4.38
CA PRO A 3 -35.37 11.35 -4.39
C PRO A 3 -34.29 10.47 -3.76
N ARG A 4 -33.18 10.28 -4.49
CA ARG A 4 -32.00 9.56 -3.98
C ARG A 4 -31.40 10.36 -2.83
N SER A 5 -31.19 9.69 -1.70
CA SER A 5 -30.52 10.25 -0.53
C SER A 5 -29.13 10.78 -0.89
N PRO A 6 -28.68 11.91 -0.32
CA PRO A 6 -27.35 12.45 -0.58
C PRO A 6 -26.28 11.42 -0.17
N SER A 7 -25.33 11.17 -1.07
CA SER A 7 -24.15 10.36 -0.76
C SER A 7 -23.42 10.97 0.43
N PRO A 8 -23.03 10.16 1.43
CA PRO A 8 -22.40 10.67 2.64
C PRO A 8 -21.08 11.34 2.28
N THR A 9 -20.93 12.59 2.73
CA THR A 9 -19.66 13.31 2.74
C THR A 9 -18.61 12.43 3.42
N PRO A 10 -17.41 12.23 2.83
CA PRO A 10 -16.37 11.46 3.49
C PRO A 10 -16.01 12.16 4.80
N VAL A 11 -16.38 11.53 5.92
CA VAL A 11 -15.95 11.93 7.24
C VAL A 11 -14.42 11.85 7.25
N PRO A 12 -13.70 12.89 7.70
CA PRO A 12 -12.26 12.80 7.90
C PRO A 12 -11.98 11.58 8.78
N ALA A 13 -11.12 10.68 8.30
CA ALA A 13 -10.73 9.49 9.04
C ALA A 13 -10.36 9.90 10.48
N ALA A 14 -10.89 9.17 11.46
CA ALA A 14 -10.57 9.37 12.86
C ALA A 14 -9.06 9.51 13.01
N VAL A 15 -8.63 10.55 13.71
CA VAL A 15 -7.22 10.77 14.07
C VAL A 15 -6.84 9.64 15.00
N GLY A 16 -6.37 8.52 14.45
CA GLY A 16 -5.70 7.48 15.22
C GLY A 16 -4.56 8.14 15.99
N THR A 17 -4.32 7.68 17.22
CA THR A 17 -3.08 7.98 17.94
C THR A 17 -1.95 7.76 16.95
N GLY A 18 -1.22 8.80 16.55
CA GLY A 18 -0.31 8.78 15.40
C GLY A 18 0.92 7.86 15.55
N ASP A 19 0.89 6.98 16.55
CA ASP A 19 1.97 6.12 16.97
C ASP A 19 1.68 4.67 16.58
N PHE A 20 2.74 3.99 16.14
CA PHE A 20 2.70 2.55 15.90
C PHE A 20 2.52 1.78 17.22
N PRO A 21 1.84 0.63 17.21
CA PRO A 21 1.71 -0.19 18.41
C PRO A 21 3.07 -0.64 18.92
N TYR A 22 4.00 -0.99 18.04
CA TYR A 22 5.33 -1.46 18.42
C TYR A 22 6.44 -0.51 17.95
N LYS A 23 7.47 -0.35 18.78
CA LYS A 23 8.62 0.51 18.46
C LYS A 23 9.51 -0.12 17.39
N TRP A 24 9.94 0.67 16.42
CA TRP A 24 10.81 0.22 15.33
C TRP A 24 12.16 -0.32 15.81
N ASP A 25 12.78 0.31 16.83
CA ASP A 25 14.03 -0.18 17.44
C ASP A 25 13.91 -1.60 17.98
N GLU A 26 12.77 -1.89 18.62
CA GLU A 26 12.51 -3.22 19.18
C GLU A 26 12.29 -4.24 18.05
N ILE A 27 11.59 -3.86 16.98
CA ILE A 27 11.39 -4.70 15.80
C ILE A 27 12.74 -5.01 15.13
N ALA A 28 13.56 -4.01 14.83
CA ALA A 28 14.88 -4.21 14.23
C ALA A 28 15.75 -5.17 15.05
N THR A 29 15.83 -4.92 16.37
CA THR A 29 16.58 -5.76 17.30
C THR A 29 16.10 -7.21 17.27
N LYS A 30 14.77 -7.43 17.34
CA LYS A 30 14.19 -8.78 17.32
C LYS A 30 14.35 -9.48 15.98
N LEU A 31 14.35 -8.74 14.87
CA LEU A 31 14.61 -9.28 13.54
C LEU A 31 16.10 -9.53 13.26
N GLY A 32 17.00 -9.00 14.11
CA GLY A 32 18.45 -9.15 13.93
C GLY A 32 19.01 -8.21 12.86
N LEU A 33 18.37 -7.07 12.67
CA LEU A 33 18.80 -6.03 11.74
C LEU A 33 19.79 -5.09 12.43
N GLU A 34 20.74 -4.54 11.67
CA GLU A 34 21.78 -3.66 12.21
C GLU A 34 21.22 -2.29 12.62
N SER A 35 20.15 -1.86 11.96
CA SER A 35 19.49 -0.59 12.25
C SER A 35 18.03 -0.55 11.82
N ASN A 36 17.29 0.45 12.32
CA ASN A 36 15.92 0.74 11.85
C ASN A 36 15.84 1.04 10.35
N GLY A 37 16.93 1.53 9.76
CA GLY A 37 16.99 1.84 8.33
C GLY A 37 16.72 0.62 7.45
N GLU A 38 17.13 -0.56 7.92
CA GLU A 38 17.00 -1.82 7.18
C GLU A 38 15.59 -2.40 7.19
N ILE A 39 14.71 -1.93 8.09
CA ILE A 39 13.33 -2.43 8.18
C ILE A 39 12.58 -2.20 6.87
N ALA A 40 12.78 -1.05 6.23
CA ALA A 40 12.13 -0.75 4.94
C ALA A 40 12.59 -1.74 3.85
N ASP A 41 13.88 -2.07 3.83
CA ASP A 41 14.44 -3.02 2.85
C ASP A 41 13.99 -4.45 3.15
N PHE A 42 13.88 -4.82 4.43
CA PHE A 42 13.31 -6.09 4.86
C PHE A 42 11.84 -6.24 4.43
N ILE A 43 11.01 -5.21 4.64
CA ILE A 43 9.61 -5.18 4.19
C ILE A 43 9.51 -5.34 2.67
N LEU A 44 10.42 -4.69 1.93
CA LEU A 44 10.42 -4.70 0.47
C LEU A 44 11.12 -5.94 -0.12
N ALA A 45 11.71 -6.80 0.73
CA ALA A 45 12.35 -8.02 0.31
C ALA A 45 11.30 -9.00 -0.28
N PRO A 46 11.66 -9.77 -1.33
CA PRO A 46 10.68 -10.59 -2.06
C PRO A 46 9.87 -11.56 -1.18
N ILE A 47 10.49 -12.19 -0.18
CA ILE A 47 9.85 -13.18 0.69
C ILE A 47 8.77 -12.50 1.55
N PHE A 48 9.13 -11.47 2.29
CA PHE A 48 8.18 -10.76 3.15
C PHE A 48 7.08 -10.10 2.31
N LEU A 49 7.46 -9.37 1.25
CA LEU A 49 6.52 -8.65 0.40
C LEU A 49 5.49 -9.59 -0.25
N HIS A 50 5.89 -10.79 -0.65
CA HIS A 50 4.98 -11.78 -1.21
C HIS A 50 3.89 -12.19 -0.21
N HIS A 51 4.28 -12.56 1.00
CA HIS A 51 3.33 -12.99 2.04
C HIS A 51 2.47 -11.84 2.54
N TRP A 52 3.06 -10.65 2.71
CA TRP A 52 2.33 -9.42 3.06
C TRP A 52 1.23 -9.10 2.07
N THR A 53 1.54 -9.05 0.77
CA THR A 53 0.55 -8.68 -0.25
C THR A 53 -0.56 -9.71 -0.40
N LYS A 54 -0.22 -11.01 -0.23
CA LYS A 54 -1.21 -12.09 -0.20
C LYS A 54 -2.20 -11.93 0.97
N LEU A 55 -1.71 -11.57 2.17
CA LEU A 55 -2.57 -11.28 3.32
C LEU A 55 -3.41 -10.03 3.07
N ARG A 56 -2.80 -8.91 2.66
CA ARG A 56 -3.50 -7.65 2.36
C ARG A 56 -4.66 -7.84 1.39
N ASP A 57 -4.47 -8.65 0.35
CA ASP A 57 -5.48 -8.87 -0.68
C ASP A 57 -6.59 -9.85 -0.23
N GLN A 58 -6.39 -10.59 0.86
CA GLN A 58 -7.35 -11.57 1.40
C GLN A 58 -8.07 -11.05 2.65
N MET A 59 -7.39 -10.23 3.44
CA MET A 59 -7.88 -9.56 4.61
C MET A 59 -8.06 -8.08 4.24
N PRO A 60 -9.28 -7.63 3.89
CA PRO A 60 -9.50 -6.30 3.33
C PRO A 60 -9.18 -5.21 4.37
N LEU A 61 -7.93 -4.77 4.39
CA LEU A 61 -7.44 -3.68 5.22
C LEU A 61 -8.02 -2.35 4.71
N ARG A 62 -9.12 -1.90 5.32
CA ARG A 62 -9.82 -0.68 4.90
C ARG A 62 -9.18 0.55 5.54
N PRO A 63 -8.70 1.53 4.74
CA PRO A 63 -8.21 2.80 5.28
C PRO A 63 -9.32 3.55 6.03
N GLY A 64 -8.99 4.11 7.19
CA GLY A 64 -9.91 4.76 8.12
C GLY A 64 -10.67 3.82 9.06
N THR A 65 -10.35 2.52 9.10
CA THR A 65 -11.00 1.55 10.02
C THR A 65 -9.98 0.95 10.97
N SER A 66 -10.39 0.60 12.18
CA SER A 66 -9.51 -0.12 13.10
C SER A 66 -9.51 -1.61 12.78
N ALA A 67 -8.34 -2.19 12.55
CA ALA A 67 -8.16 -3.63 12.50
C ALA A 67 -7.86 -4.18 13.90
N GLU A 68 -8.42 -5.34 14.22
CA GLU A 68 -8.13 -6.04 15.47
C GLU A 68 -6.69 -6.57 15.45
N ILE A 69 -5.86 -6.07 16.37
CA ILE A 69 -4.46 -6.47 16.52
C ILE A 69 -4.17 -6.74 18.00
N ILE A 70 -3.09 -7.47 18.27
CA ILE A 70 -2.60 -7.63 19.64
C ILE A 70 -2.03 -6.29 20.11
N PRO A 71 -2.51 -5.72 21.23
CA PRO A 71 -1.98 -4.46 21.74
C PRO A 71 -0.58 -4.65 22.34
N ALA A 72 0.21 -3.58 22.39
CA ALA A 72 1.62 -3.67 22.78
C ALA A 72 1.83 -3.94 24.28
N GLU A 73 0.88 -3.48 25.09
CA GLU A 73 0.77 -3.74 26.52
C GLU A 73 0.47 -5.22 26.83
N ASP A 74 -0.19 -5.94 25.93
CA ASP A 74 -0.51 -7.36 26.12
C ASP A 74 0.67 -8.26 25.71
N ARG A 75 1.66 -8.25 26.60
CA ARG A 75 2.86 -9.07 26.47
C ARG A 75 2.56 -10.57 26.50
N THR A 76 1.46 -10.97 27.10
CA THR A 76 1.06 -12.38 27.21
C THR A 76 0.51 -12.86 25.88
N ALA A 77 -0.45 -12.14 25.29
CA ALA A 77 -1.04 -12.50 24.00
C ALA A 77 0.00 -12.57 22.88
N ILE A 78 0.94 -11.61 22.81
CA ILE A 78 2.02 -11.68 21.81
C ILE A 78 2.96 -12.88 22.06
N SER A 79 3.18 -13.25 23.32
CA SER A 79 3.97 -14.44 23.67
C SER A 79 3.26 -15.73 23.26
N GLU A 80 1.95 -15.82 23.50
CA GLU A 80 1.11 -16.94 23.09
C GLU A 80 1.05 -17.07 21.56
N PHE A 81 0.82 -15.96 20.86
CA PHE A 81 0.87 -15.88 19.40
C PHE A 81 2.19 -16.43 18.87
N THR A 82 3.32 -15.92 19.36
CA THR A 82 4.65 -16.32 18.88
C THR A 82 4.97 -17.78 19.20
N THR A 83 4.53 -18.27 20.36
CA THR A 83 4.68 -19.67 20.77
C THR A 83 3.83 -20.59 19.89
N SER A 84 2.59 -20.21 19.57
CA SER A 84 1.72 -20.94 18.64
C SER A 84 2.38 -21.14 17.28
N ILE A 85 2.94 -20.07 16.70
CA ILE A 85 3.68 -20.15 15.43
C ILE A 85 4.90 -21.05 15.53
N TYR A 86 5.69 -20.88 16.59
CA TYR A 86 6.88 -21.71 16.80
C TYR A 86 6.52 -23.20 16.92
N MET A 87 5.49 -23.55 17.69
CA MET A 87 4.98 -24.91 17.81
C MET A 87 4.46 -25.46 16.47
N ALA A 88 3.80 -24.63 15.67
CA ALA A 88 3.35 -25.00 14.33
C ALA A 88 4.51 -25.27 13.36
N MET A 89 5.68 -24.66 13.58
CA MET A 89 6.90 -24.91 12.80
C MET A 89 7.67 -26.15 13.27
N ASP A 90 7.66 -26.42 14.58
CA ASP A 90 8.37 -27.56 15.19
C ASP A 90 7.60 -28.89 15.03
N CYS A 91 6.28 -28.82 14.89
CA CYS A 91 5.45 -29.99 14.69
C CYS A 91 5.77 -30.69 13.35
N MET A 92 5.97 -32.02 13.38
CA MET A 92 6.12 -32.83 12.16
C MET A 92 4.80 -33.00 11.38
N ALA A 93 3.67 -32.58 11.94
CA ALA A 93 2.38 -32.60 11.26
C ALA A 93 2.21 -31.36 10.37
N THR A 94 1.42 -31.51 9.30
CA THR A 94 1.02 -30.38 8.45
C THR A 94 0.23 -29.36 9.28
N SER A 95 0.68 -28.11 9.25
CA SER A 95 0.00 -26.98 9.89
C SER A 95 -1.17 -26.49 9.03
N LYS A 96 -2.22 -25.94 9.67
CA LYS A 96 -3.34 -25.28 8.95
C LYS A 96 -2.86 -24.12 8.06
N TYR A 97 -1.68 -23.58 8.33
CA TYR A 97 -1.08 -22.48 7.57
C TYR A 97 -0.24 -22.95 6.37
N ASP A 98 0.06 -24.25 6.23
CA ASP A 98 0.90 -24.75 5.12
C ASP A 98 0.21 -24.59 3.77
N ARG A 99 -1.09 -24.91 3.71
CA ARG A 99 -1.91 -24.89 2.48
C ARG A 99 -3.35 -24.47 2.81
N PRO A 100 -3.58 -23.22 3.24
CA PRO A 100 -4.91 -22.81 3.62
C PRO A 100 -5.79 -22.69 2.38
N THR A 101 -6.98 -23.27 2.42
CA THR A 101 -7.97 -23.17 1.34
C THR A 101 -8.68 -21.81 1.38
N SER A 102 -9.34 -21.43 0.29
CA SER A 102 -10.18 -20.22 0.29
C SER A 102 -11.32 -20.32 1.32
N GLY A 103 -11.85 -21.53 1.55
CA GLY A 103 -12.89 -21.78 2.55
C GLY A 103 -12.41 -21.53 3.98
N ASP A 104 -11.18 -21.96 4.30
CA ASP A 104 -10.59 -21.70 5.62
C ASP A 104 -10.46 -20.18 5.85
N ARG A 105 -9.92 -19.48 4.86
CA ARG A 105 -9.58 -18.05 4.96
C ARG A 105 -10.78 -17.11 5.07
N ILE A 106 -11.95 -17.51 4.57
CA ILE A 106 -13.17 -16.69 4.63
C ILE A 106 -13.61 -16.47 6.08
N ASN A 107 -13.38 -17.45 6.95
CA ASN A 107 -13.81 -17.41 8.35
C ASN A 107 -12.71 -16.98 9.31
N TRP A 108 -11.50 -16.72 8.81
CA TRP A 108 -10.38 -16.35 9.65
C TRP A 108 -10.51 -14.93 10.19
N THR A 109 -10.17 -14.80 11.46
CA THR A 109 -9.98 -13.50 12.11
C THR A 109 -8.73 -12.78 11.58
N THR A 110 -8.61 -11.49 11.87
CA THR A 110 -7.40 -10.70 11.57
C THR A 110 -6.15 -11.32 12.18
N ILE A 111 -6.28 -11.86 13.40
CA ILE A 111 -5.20 -12.55 14.10
C ILE A 111 -4.81 -13.83 13.38
N GLU A 112 -5.75 -14.67 12.94
CA GLU A 112 -5.44 -15.91 12.22
C GLU A 112 -4.80 -15.67 10.85
N HIS A 113 -5.22 -14.62 10.13
CA HIS A 113 -4.52 -14.19 8.92
C HIS A 113 -3.08 -13.78 9.25
N SER A 114 -2.89 -12.98 10.32
CA SER A 114 -1.57 -12.54 10.77
C SER A 114 -0.68 -13.72 11.17
N GLU A 115 -1.24 -14.71 11.88
CA GLU A 115 -0.56 -15.97 12.22
C GLU A 115 -0.10 -16.69 10.95
N CYS A 116 -0.98 -16.84 9.95
CA CYS A 116 -0.65 -17.51 8.70
C CYS A 116 0.50 -16.80 7.97
N LEU A 117 0.49 -15.46 7.92
CA LEU A 117 1.57 -14.70 7.30
C LEU A 117 2.88 -14.90 8.07
N VAL A 118 2.86 -14.72 9.39
CA VAL A 118 4.08 -14.83 10.21
C VAL A 118 4.65 -16.24 10.10
N TYR A 119 3.81 -17.27 10.14
CA TYR A 119 4.21 -18.66 9.90
C TYR A 119 4.88 -18.85 8.54
N GLN A 120 4.20 -18.49 7.43
CA GLN A 120 4.72 -18.71 6.08
C GLN A 120 6.01 -17.92 5.84
N CYS A 121 6.07 -16.69 6.34
CA CYS A 121 7.27 -15.86 6.22
C CYS A 121 8.43 -16.42 7.04
N THR A 122 8.20 -16.82 8.28
CA THR A 122 9.25 -17.42 9.13
C THR A 122 9.78 -18.71 8.51
N ARG A 123 8.89 -19.59 8.04
CA ARG A 123 9.28 -20.85 7.38
C ARG A 123 10.16 -20.63 6.16
N ASP A 124 9.83 -19.65 5.32
CA ASP A 124 10.61 -19.34 4.12
C ASP A 124 11.93 -18.60 4.44
N LEU A 125 11.97 -17.80 5.51
CA LEU A 125 13.18 -17.13 6.01
C LEU A 125 14.12 -18.06 6.77
N ALA A 126 13.63 -19.20 7.26
CA ALA A 126 14.42 -20.24 7.94
C ALA A 126 15.17 -21.17 6.97
N VAL A 127 14.89 -21.08 5.66
CA VAL A 127 15.58 -21.88 4.63
C VAL A 127 17.06 -21.52 4.57
N ALA A 128 17.91 -22.50 4.25
CA ALA A 128 19.36 -22.31 4.08
C ALA A 128 19.70 -21.12 3.17
N GLY A 129 20.60 -20.26 3.64
CA GLY A 129 21.03 -19.04 2.95
C GLY A 129 20.05 -17.86 3.06
N ARG A 130 19.06 -17.92 3.95
CA ARG A 130 18.12 -16.82 4.23
C ARG A 130 18.33 -16.22 5.64
N SER A 131 17.69 -15.08 5.89
CA SER A 131 17.94 -14.22 7.04
C SER A 131 17.78 -14.89 8.41
N PHE A 132 16.90 -15.89 8.55
CA PHE A 132 16.68 -16.59 9.83
C PHE A 132 17.21 -18.02 9.82
N HIS A 133 18.04 -18.38 8.82
CA HIS A 133 18.49 -19.75 8.67
C HIS A 133 19.13 -20.29 9.95
N ILE A 134 20.07 -19.52 10.50
CA ILE A 134 20.90 -19.93 11.64
C ILE A 134 20.02 -20.21 12.86
N GLU A 135 19.10 -19.31 13.19
CA GLU A 135 18.24 -19.42 14.37
C GLU A 135 17.30 -20.63 14.32
N PHE A 136 16.95 -21.09 13.12
CA PHE A 136 16.08 -22.25 12.90
C PHE A 136 16.84 -23.52 12.53
N GLU A 137 18.17 -23.53 12.59
CA GLU A 137 18.94 -24.76 12.45
C GLU A 137 18.65 -25.73 13.59
N ARG A 138 18.46 -27.02 13.24
CA ARG A 138 18.20 -28.09 14.22
C ARG A 138 19.22 -28.15 15.36
N GLN A 139 20.47 -27.74 15.11
CA GLN A 139 21.50 -27.73 16.14
C GLN A 139 21.28 -26.64 17.18
N LYS A 140 20.78 -25.47 16.78
CA LYS A 140 20.46 -24.35 17.66
C LYS A 140 19.20 -24.62 18.49
N LEU A 141 18.19 -25.25 17.88
CA LEU A 141 16.91 -25.54 18.55
C LEU A 141 16.99 -26.61 19.65
N LYS A 142 18.10 -27.34 19.77
CA LYS A 142 18.31 -28.34 20.84
C LYS A 142 18.45 -27.74 22.23
N ASN A 143 18.83 -26.47 22.34
CA ASN A 143 19.03 -25.80 23.62
C ASN A 143 18.03 -24.63 23.79
N GLU A 144 17.83 -24.22 25.04
CA GLU A 144 16.87 -23.18 25.38
C GLU A 144 17.23 -21.82 24.77
N ALA A 145 18.51 -21.49 24.69
CA ALA A 145 18.98 -20.24 24.09
C ALA A 145 18.60 -20.11 22.61
N GLY A 146 18.85 -21.14 21.79
CA GLY A 146 18.50 -21.11 20.38
C GLY A 146 16.98 -21.11 20.15
N ARG A 147 16.20 -21.80 20.98
CA ARG A 147 14.73 -21.69 20.94
C ARG A 147 14.25 -20.27 21.24
N LYS A 148 14.90 -19.60 22.19
CA LYS A 148 14.61 -18.20 22.53
C LYS A 148 14.94 -17.26 21.37
N ASP A 149 16.04 -17.50 20.65
CA ASP A 149 16.40 -16.70 19.47
C ASP A 149 15.38 -16.88 18.33
N ALA A 150 14.95 -18.11 18.05
CA ALA A 150 13.91 -18.39 17.06
C ALA A 150 12.57 -17.70 17.41
N LEU A 151 12.13 -17.82 18.66
CA LEU A 151 10.94 -17.10 19.16
C LEU A 151 11.10 -15.58 19.05
N CYS A 152 12.30 -15.05 19.26
CA CYS A 152 12.60 -13.63 19.11
C CYS A 152 12.38 -13.17 17.66
N ARG A 153 12.86 -13.93 16.66
CA ARG A 153 12.64 -13.64 15.23
C ARG A 153 11.15 -13.64 14.86
N ILE A 154 10.40 -14.65 15.32
CA ILE A 154 8.94 -14.74 15.13
C ILE A 154 8.23 -13.53 15.75
N ARG A 155 8.63 -13.13 16.96
CA ARG A 155 8.08 -11.96 17.63
C ARG A 155 8.36 -10.66 16.87
N GLY A 156 9.58 -10.49 16.36
CA GLY A 156 9.92 -9.36 15.50
C GLY A 156 9.03 -9.26 14.27
N LEU A 157 8.78 -10.39 13.60
CA LEU A 157 7.87 -10.46 12.46
C LEU A 157 6.42 -10.11 12.84
N ALA A 158 5.90 -10.66 13.94
CA ALA A 158 4.55 -10.37 14.41
C ALA A 158 4.35 -8.86 14.67
N MET A 159 5.29 -8.25 15.39
CA MET A 159 5.27 -6.81 15.67
C MET A 159 5.33 -5.97 14.40
N LEU A 160 6.18 -6.35 13.43
CA LEU A 160 6.27 -5.71 12.12
C LEU A 160 4.93 -5.75 11.36
N VAL A 161 4.28 -6.92 11.37
CA VAL A 161 2.99 -7.13 10.68
C VAL A 161 1.90 -6.27 11.30
N PHE A 162 1.81 -6.21 12.63
CA PHE A 162 0.84 -5.35 13.31
C PHE A 162 1.08 -3.85 13.04
N ASN A 163 2.35 -3.41 13.01
CA ASN A 163 2.68 -2.05 12.59
C ASN A 163 2.24 -1.75 11.15
N LEU A 164 2.42 -2.69 10.22
CA LEU A 164 1.97 -2.52 8.84
C LEU A 164 0.45 -2.50 8.72
N ILE A 165 -0.25 -3.36 9.46
CA ILE A 165 -1.73 -3.35 9.52
C ILE A 165 -2.23 -1.97 9.96
N VAL A 166 -1.66 -1.39 11.01
CA VAL A 166 -2.00 -0.04 11.48
C VAL A 166 -1.65 1.02 10.44
N ASN A 167 -0.49 0.92 9.78
CA ASN A 167 -0.10 1.86 8.72
C ASN A 167 -1.08 1.86 7.55
N TYR A 168 -1.57 0.68 7.15
CA TYR A 168 -2.53 0.51 6.06
C TYR A 168 -3.94 0.99 6.41
N THR A 169 -4.30 1.01 7.70
CA THR A 169 -5.68 1.18 8.13
C THR A 169 -5.95 2.48 8.87
N GLN A 170 -5.02 3.01 9.64
CA GLN A 170 -5.26 4.17 10.53
C GLN A 170 -4.35 5.36 10.25
N MET A 171 -3.21 5.16 9.58
CA MET A 171 -2.20 6.20 9.39
C MET A 171 -2.20 6.75 7.96
N SER A 172 -1.55 7.90 7.80
CA SER A 172 -1.18 8.38 6.46
C SER A 172 -0.14 7.43 5.84
N PRO A 173 -0.26 7.10 4.55
CA PRO A 173 0.60 6.12 3.91
C PRO A 173 2.06 6.59 3.90
N SER A 174 2.90 5.86 4.61
CA SER A 174 4.34 6.13 4.67
C SER A 174 5.06 5.78 3.36
N ASN A 175 6.32 6.21 3.23
CA ASN A 175 7.12 5.94 2.03
C ASN A 175 7.28 4.45 1.71
N VAL A 176 7.36 3.58 2.72
CA VAL A 176 7.44 2.13 2.50
C VAL A 176 6.13 1.59 1.91
N ILE A 177 4.98 2.07 2.36
CA ILE A 177 3.66 1.69 1.82
C ILE A 177 3.55 2.11 0.35
N ARG A 178 3.96 3.34 0.02
CA ARG A 178 4.01 3.82 -1.37
C ARG A 178 4.89 2.91 -2.24
N LYS A 179 6.05 2.47 -1.74
CA LYS A 179 6.93 1.52 -2.45
C LYS A 179 6.32 0.13 -2.58
N ILE A 180 5.60 -0.37 -1.55
CA ILE A 180 4.85 -1.63 -1.63
C ILE A 180 3.81 -1.54 -2.74
N GLU A 181 2.95 -0.52 -2.70
CA GLU A 181 1.86 -0.35 -3.68
C GLU A 181 2.40 -0.14 -5.10
N ALA A 182 3.56 0.51 -5.27
CA ALA A 182 4.21 0.62 -6.57
C ALA A 182 4.73 -0.73 -7.11
N LYS A 183 5.27 -1.60 -6.24
CA LYS A 183 5.77 -2.92 -6.63
C LYS A 183 4.67 -3.97 -6.80
N ARG A 184 3.64 -3.90 -5.95
CA ARG A 184 2.54 -4.86 -5.84
C ARG A 184 1.26 -4.08 -5.55
N PRO A 185 0.60 -3.51 -6.57
CA PRO A 185 -0.65 -2.77 -6.38
C PRO A 185 -1.71 -3.62 -5.66
N ALA A 186 -2.57 -2.98 -4.88
CA ALA A 186 -3.74 -3.62 -4.29
C ALA A 186 -4.60 -4.29 -5.36
N LYS A 187 -5.04 -5.54 -5.12
CA LYS A 187 -5.94 -6.26 -6.04
C LYS A 187 -7.26 -5.51 -6.21
N ASP A 188 -7.76 -4.92 -5.13
CA ASP A 188 -8.89 -4.01 -5.13
C ASP A 188 -8.38 -2.58 -4.89
N PRO A 189 -8.36 -1.70 -5.92
CA PRO A 189 -7.90 -0.33 -5.78
C PRO A 189 -8.72 0.52 -4.81
N SER A 190 -9.97 0.15 -4.54
CA SER A 190 -10.82 0.84 -3.56
C SER A 190 -10.30 0.69 -2.12
N LEU A 191 -9.54 -0.38 -1.87
CA LEU A 191 -8.90 -0.68 -0.58
C LEU A 191 -7.44 -0.23 -0.52
N SER A 192 -6.88 0.34 -1.59
CA SER A 192 -5.49 0.81 -1.56
C SER A 192 -5.29 1.81 -0.43
N PRO A 193 -4.19 1.78 0.34
CA PRO A 193 -3.90 2.78 1.37
C PRO A 193 -3.62 4.17 0.79
N LEU A 194 -3.33 4.28 -0.52
CA LEU A 194 -3.06 5.55 -1.20
C LEU A 194 -4.36 6.27 -1.58
N PRO A 195 -4.64 7.47 -1.02
CA PRO A 195 -5.86 8.22 -1.33
C PRO A 195 -6.01 8.55 -2.82
N GLU A 196 -4.91 8.83 -3.50
CA GLU A 196 -4.87 9.12 -4.94
C GLU A 196 -5.29 7.92 -5.79
N VAL A 197 -4.91 6.70 -5.41
CA VAL A 197 -5.30 5.47 -6.10
C VAL A 197 -6.79 5.22 -5.92
N ARG A 198 -7.28 5.31 -4.67
CA ARG A 198 -8.72 5.16 -4.38
C ARG A 198 -9.55 6.20 -5.13
N ARG A 199 -9.12 7.46 -5.11
CA ARG A 199 -9.83 8.56 -5.80
C ARG A 199 -9.84 8.35 -7.31
N LYS A 200 -8.72 7.96 -7.92
CA LYS A 200 -8.66 7.67 -9.35
C LYS A 200 -9.64 6.56 -9.71
N TRP A 201 -9.63 5.45 -8.97
CA TRP A 201 -10.56 4.35 -9.19
C TRP A 201 -12.02 4.77 -9.03
N GLN A 202 -12.35 5.56 -8.01
CA GLN A 202 -13.71 6.11 -7.83
C GLN A 202 -14.16 6.95 -9.02
N LEU A 203 -13.29 7.82 -9.54
CA LEU A 203 -13.60 8.68 -10.68
C LEU A 203 -13.74 7.88 -11.98
N GLU A 204 -12.93 6.85 -12.18
CA GLU A 204 -13.01 5.96 -13.35
C GLU A 204 -14.28 5.10 -13.36
N ASN A 205 -14.87 4.84 -12.20
CA ASN A 205 -16.10 4.05 -12.05
C ASN A 205 -17.34 4.91 -11.80
N MET A 206 -17.22 6.24 -11.90
CA MET A 206 -18.34 7.18 -11.77
C MET A 206 -19.04 7.37 -13.12
N GLU A 207 -20.36 7.54 -13.12
CA GLU A 207 -21.09 7.90 -14.34
C GLU A 207 -20.65 9.28 -14.84
N LEU A 208 -20.69 9.48 -16.16
CA LEU A 208 -20.15 10.69 -16.79
C LEU A 208 -20.86 11.98 -16.32
N ASP A 209 -22.17 11.91 -16.05
CA ASP A 209 -22.94 13.04 -15.54
C ASP A 209 -22.58 13.39 -14.09
N ASP A 210 -22.37 12.37 -13.24
CA ASP A 210 -21.89 12.56 -11.86
C ASP A 210 -20.45 13.10 -11.83
N LEU A 211 -19.61 12.66 -12.77
CA LEU A 211 -18.25 13.15 -12.93
C LEU A 211 -18.23 14.62 -13.35
N ARG A 212 -19.06 14.98 -14.35
CA ARG A 212 -19.26 16.37 -14.78
C ARG A 212 -19.69 17.22 -13.61
N LYS A 213 -20.72 16.81 -12.88
CA LYS A 213 -21.20 17.53 -11.69
C LYS A 213 -20.10 17.70 -10.64
N THR A 214 -19.34 16.65 -10.34
CA THR A 214 -18.24 16.69 -9.35
C THR A 214 -17.12 17.67 -9.74
N VAL A 215 -16.79 17.76 -11.03
CA VAL A 215 -15.78 18.70 -11.54
C VAL A 215 -16.33 20.12 -11.55
N LEU A 216 -17.55 20.30 -12.06
CA LEU A 216 -18.22 21.60 -12.16
C LEU A 216 -18.46 22.20 -10.77
N ASP A 217 -19.00 21.45 -9.81
CA ASP A 217 -19.30 21.93 -8.46
C ASP A 217 -18.02 22.43 -7.72
N ARG A 218 -16.86 21.83 -7.97
CA ARG A 218 -15.58 22.28 -7.40
C ARG A 218 -15.10 23.62 -7.97
N GLN A 219 -15.35 23.87 -9.26
CA GLN A 219 -14.93 25.12 -9.91
C GLN A 219 -15.96 26.24 -9.73
N ARG A 220 -17.24 25.87 -9.69
CA ARG A 220 -18.40 26.76 -9.58
C ARG A 220 -18.51 27.42 -8.20
N LYS A 221 -17.89 26.87 -7.15
CA LYS A 221 -17.90 27.42 -5.77
C LYS A 221 -19.30 27.83 -5.24
N GLY A 222 -20.36 27.18 -5.74
CA GLY A 222 -21.75 27.47 -5.36
C GLY A 222 -22.51 28.48 -6.23
N GLU A 223 -21.97 28.91 -7.37
CA GLU A 223 -22.70 29.75 -8.36
C GLU A 223 -23.84 28.96 -9.04
N ASP A 224 -24.53 29.48 -10.06
CA ASP A 224 -25.47 28.70 -10.89
C ASP A 224 -24.73 28.07 -12.09
N GLU A 225 -24.99 26.82 -12.49
CA GLU A 225 -24.19 26.13 -13.52
C GLU A 225 -24.34 26.81 -14.87
N LYS A 226 -25.56 27.23 -15.20
CA LYS A 226 -25.83 27.94 -16.44
C LYS A 226 -25.14 29.30 -16.43
N GLN A 227 -25.20 30.02 -15.32
CA GLN A 227 -24.59 31.34 -15.21
C GLN A 227 -23.05 31.27 -15.23
N TRP A 228 -22.46 30.32 -14.51
CA TRP A 228 -21.01 30.11 -14.47
C TRP A 228 -20.44 29.73 -15.84
N LEU A 229 -21.13 28.86 -16.60
CA LEU A 229 -20.74 28.52 -17.97
C LEU A 229 -20.86 29.72 -18.92
N ILE A 230 -21.90 30.54 -18.78
CA ILE A 230 -22.07 31.79 -19.54
C ILE A 230 -20.90 32.73 -19.24
N ASP A 231 -20.52 32.89 -17.97
CA ASP A 231 -19.46 33.80 -17.56
C ASP A 231 -18.08 33.36 -18.09
N ILE A 232 -17.78 32.05 -18.14
CA ILE A 232 -16.57 31.51 -18.78
C ILE A 232 -16.56 31.81 -20.28
N LEU A 233 -17.65 31.51 -20.99
CA LEU A 233 -17.78 31.75 -22.43
C LEU A 233 -17.61 33.23 -22.77
N MET A 234 -18.22 34.11 -21.99
CA MET A 234 -18.11 35.56 -22.18
C MET A 234 -16.69 36.08 -21.88
N LYS A 235 -15.97 35.43 -20.98
CA LYS A 235 -14.58 35.77 -20.65
C LYS A 235 -13.62 35.31 -21.74
N GLU A 236 -13.77 34.10 -22.27
CA GLU A 236 -13.01 33.61 -23.42
C GLU A 236 -13.24 34.44 -24.69
N LEU A 237 -14.48 34.90 -24.92
CA LEU A 237 -14.81 35.81 -26.03
C LEU A 237 -14.20 37.22 -25.87
N LYS A 238 -14.02 37.70 -24.63
CA LYS A 238 -13.35 38.97 -24.35
C LYS A 238 -11.83 38.85 -24.47
N ASP A 239 -11.24 37.75 -24.02
CA ASP A 239 -9.80 37.52 -24.05
C ASP A 239 -9.30 37.08 -25.44
N GLY A 240 -10.17 36.51 -26.28
CA GLY A 240 -9.91 36.26 -27.71
C GLY A 240 -10.06 37.48 -28.63
N GLY A 241 -10.41 38.64 -28.07
CA GLY A 241 -10.71 39.89 -28.78
C GLY A 241 -9.56 40.89 -28.92
N VAL A 242 -8.30 40.47 -28.68
CA VAL A 242 -7.12 41.31 -28.95
C VAL A 242 -6.17 40.59 -29.91
N ASN A 243 -6.47 40.72 -31.20
CA ASN A 243 -5.48 40.96 -32.26
C ASN A 243 -6.24 41.45 -33.50
N GLY A 244 -6.54 42.74 -33.47
CA GLY A 244 -6.77 43.51 -34.69
C GLY A 244 -5.41 43.77 -35.35
N ASP A 245 -5.27 43.22 -36.55
CA ASP A 245 -4.71 43.86 -37.74
C ASP A 245 -3.43 44.71 -37.56
N ASP A 246 -2.30 44.11 -37.93
CA ASP A 246 -1.32 44.81 -38.76
C ASP A 246 -0.91 43.82 -39.86
N GLY A 247 -1.27 44.19 -41.09
CA GLY A 247 -1.08 43.35 -42.27
C GLY A 247 0.38 43.10 -42.59
N VAL A 248 0.63 42.05 -43.39
CA VAL A 248 1.48 42.09 -44.59
C VAL A 248 1.51 40.70 -45.25
N GLU A 249 1.13 40.72 -46.52
CA GLU A 249 1.44 39.82 -47.63
C GLU A 249 1.36 38.29 -47.48
N VAL A 250 0.36 37.77 -48.19
CA VAL A 250 0.42 36.49 -48.89
C VAL A 250 1.61 36.47 -49.86
N LYS A 251 2.61 35.62 -49.60
CA LYS A 251 3.38 34.96 -50.66
C LYS A 251 3.13 33.46 -50.61
N ARG A 252 2.34 32.99 -51.58
CA ARG A 252 2.31 31.58 -52.00
C ARG A 252 3.54 31.32 -52.86
N GLU A 253 4.40 30.39 -52.42
CA GLU A 253 5.26 29.51 -53.21
C GLU A 253 5.77 28.48 -52.19
N GLY A 254 5.35 27.21 -52.21
CA GLY A 254 5.72 26.26 -53.26
C GLY A 254 7.04 25.59 -52.85
N SER A 255 7.01 24.45 -52.16
CA SER A 255 7.88 23.27 -52.39
C SER A 255 7.89 22.27 -51.22
N ILE A 256 7.62 21.03 -51.59
CA ILE A 256 7.85 19.79 -50.83
C ILE A 256 9.37 19.51 -50.77
N ARG A 257 9.88 19.01 -49.62
CA ARG A 257 10.89 17.94 -49.43
C ARG A 257 11.20 17.84 -47.92
N VAL A 258 10.89 16.73 -47.24
CA VAL A 258 11.61 15.44 -47.18
C VAL A 258 13.07 15.56 -46.72
N GLY A 259 13.34 14.99 -45.55
CA GLY A 259 14.57 14.26 -45.24
C GLY A 259 15.65 15.03 -44.48
N GLY A 260 16.22 14.39 -43.46
CA GLY A 260 17.56 14.79 -42.99
C GLY A 260 17.93 14.45 -41.56
N VAL A 261 18.08 13.17 -41.25
CA VAL A 261 18.92 12.67 -40.15
C VAL A 261 20.33 13.29 -40.25
N LYS A 262 20.89 13.74 -39.12
CA LYS A 262 22.34 13.93 -38.96
C LYS A 262 22.85 13.15 -37.74
N ARG A 263 23.40 11.97 -38.02
CA ARG A 263 24.53 11.38 -37.29
C ARG A 263 25.84 11.94 -37.87
N LYS A 264 26.81 12.24 -37.01
CA LYS A 264 28.29 12.21 -37.17
C LYS A 264 28.87 13.01 -35.99
N LYS A 265 30.01 12.70 -35.36
CA LYS A 265 31.08 11.69 -35.51
C LYS A 265 31.96 11.93 -34.26
N GLU A 266 32.36 10.92 -33.48
CA GLU A 266 33.69 10.28 -33.53
C GLU A 266 34.86 11.14 -34.06
N GLY A 267 35.88 11.24 -33.22
CA GLY A 267 37.25 11.73 -33.41
C GLY A 267 37.87 11.86 -32.02
N ASP A 268 38.48 10.79 -31.49
CA ASP A 268 39.93 10.48 -31.59
C ASP A 268 40.81 11.64 -31.11
N GLU A 269 41.20 11.55 -29.83
CA GLU A 269 42.58 11.69 -29.32
C GLU A 269 42.69 10.93 -27.98
#